data_AF-A0A961D9R5-F1
#
_entry.id   AF-A0A961D9R5-F1
#
_cell.length_a   1.000
_cell.length_b   1.000
_cell.length_c   1.000
_cell.angle_alpha   90.00
_cell.angle_beta   90.00
_cell.angle_gamma   90.00
#
_symmetry.space_group_name_H-M   'P 1'
#
loop_
_entity.id
_entity.type
_entity.pdbx_description
1 polymer ?
#
loop_
_entity_poly.entity_id
_entity_poly.type
_entity_poly.pdbx_seq_one_letter_code
_entity_poly.pdbx_strand_id
1 'polypeptide(L)'
;MPRIQFTTPEGASGTLDLDAERMTLGRADDNQLIITDDSVSSHHGEIAFDGASWTLTDLGSTNGTKVGGARVESVALAPGAVFQLGNVNCVFVGDGEDEAVYSAPTMTVSTPSSGYGSHPYDRSLRRGFGPKVKEKSSGGGLLILLGVLGLAACGTAAYFAMQMGAS
;
A
#
# COMPACT_ATOMS: atom_id res chain seq x y z
N MET A 1 15.72 10.99 -3.59
CA MET A 1 16.14 9.57 -3.53
C MET A 1 14.97 8.74 -3.03
N PRO A 2 14.69 7.59 -3.65
CA PRO A 2 13.65 6.69 -3.19
C PRO A 2 14.01 6.11 -1.82
N ARG A 3 13.02 5.89 -0.97
CA ARG A 3 13.20 5.40 0.41
C ARG A 3 11.99 4.62 0.89
N ILE A 4 12.20 3.73 1.85
CA ILE A 4 11.13 3.10 2.62
C ILE A 4 11.04 3.79 3.97
N GLN A 5 9.83 4.24 4.33
CA GLN A 5 9.52 4.67 5.70
C GLN A 5 8.72 3.58 6.39
N PHE A 6 8.98 3.31 7.67
CA PHE A 6 8.22 2.33 8.43
C PHE A 6 7.75 2.86 9.77
N THR A 7 6.69 2.26 10.32
CA THR A 7 6.18 2.51 11.66
C THR A 7 5.69 1.21 12.27
N THR A 8 6.27 0.82 13.39
CA THR A 8 5.88 -0.37 14.15
C THR A 8 4.57 -0.12 14.92
N PRO A 9 3.86 -1.18 15.34
CA PRO A 9 2.67 -1.06 16.19
C PRO A 9 2.94 -0.32 17.52
N GLU A 10 4.16 -0.40 18.04
CA GLU A 10 4.60 0.28 19.25
C GLU A 10 4.94 1.77 19.03
N GLY A 11 4.89 2.24 17.78
CA GLY A 11 5.13 3.63 17.40
C GLY A 11 6.59 3.95 17.08
N ALA A 12 7.51 2.97 17.12
CA ALA A 12 8.86 3.17 16.62
C ALA A 12 8.81 3.36 15.09
N SER A 13 9.58 4.31 14.57
CA SER A 13 9.62 4.60 13.14
C SER A 13 11.05 4.79 12.67
N GLY A 14 11.25 4.64 11.38
CA GLY A 14 12.55 4.79 10.76
C GLY A 14 12.44 4.87 9.24
N THR A 15 13.59 4.95 8.60
CA THR A 15 13.69 5.12 7.16
C THR A 15 14.93 4.39 6.63
N LEU A 16 14.80 3.78 5.46
CA LEU A 16 15.90 3.25 4.67
C LEU A 16 15.91 3.95 3.32
N ASP A 17 17.01 4.62 2.99
CA ASP A 17 17.25 5.12 1.64
C ASP A 17 17.60 3.94 0.72
N LEU A 18 17.01 3.91 -0.47
CA LEU A 18 17.26 2.85 -1.43
C LEU A 18 18.42 3.24 -2.36
N ASP A 19 19.64 2.90 -1.95
CA ASP A 19 20.90 3.27 -2.61
C ASP A 19 21.61 2.14 -3.38
N ALA A 20 21.07 0.91 -3.32
CA ALA A 20 21.58 -0.25 -4.04
C ALA A 20 20.49 -0.90 -4.93
N GLU A 21 20.90 -1.70 -5.93
CA GLU A 21 19.96 -2.42 -6.80
C GLU A 21 19.12 -3.47 -6.06
N ARG A 22 19.61 -3.95 -4.92
CA ARG A 22 18.93 -4.93 -4.07
C ARG A 22 19.26 -4.66 -2.60
N MET A 23 18.22 -4.65 -1.76
CA MET A 23 18.31 -4.53 -0.31
C MET A 23 17.38 -5.52 0.37
N THR A 24 17.78 -6.06 1.51
CA THR A 24 16.99 -6.98 2.33
C THR A 24 16.35 -6.26 3.50
N LEU A 25 15.17 -6.75 3.87
CA LEU A 25 14.31 -6.20 4.89
C LEU A 25 13.99 -7.31 5.89
N GLY A 26 14.20 -7.08 7.18
CA GLY A 26 13.96 -8.10 8.18
C GLY A 26 14.33 -7.69 9.60
N ARG A 27 14.19 -8.64 10.53
CA ARG A 27 14.51 -8.41 11.94
C ARG A 27 15.98 -8.64 12.27
N ALA A 28 16.67 -9.50 11.51
CA ALA A 28 18.08 -9.79 11.76
C ALA A 28 18.97 -8.59 11.44
N ASP A 29 20.08 -8.45 12.15
CA ASP A 29 21.01 -7.32 12.06
C ASP A 29 21.86 -7.31 10.78
N ASP A 30 21.80 -8.38 9.99
CA ASP A 30 22.46 -8.50 8.69
C ASP A 30 21.62 -7.93 7.53
N ASN A 31 20.39 -7.46 7.80
CA ASN A 31 19.57 -6.77 6.80
C ASN A 31 19.90 -5.28 6.68
N GLN A 32 19.66 -4.69 5.51
CA GLN A 32 19.78 -3.25 5.32
C GLN A 32 18.65 -2.48 6.00
N LEU A 33 17.40 -2.97 5.95
CA LEU A 33 16.32 -2.46 6.80
C LEU A 33 16.10 -3.40 7.98
N ILE A 34 16.56 -2.98 9.15
CA ILE A 34 16.38 -3.72 10.40
C ILE A 34 15.12 -3.22 11.11
N ILE A 35 14.15 -4.11 11.29
CA ILE A 35 12.90 -3.83 12.02
C ILE A 35 12.79 -4.81 13.17
N THR A 36 12.95 -4.34 14.40
CA THR A 36 13.02 -5.16 15.63
C THR A 36 11.67 -5.68 16.12
N ASP A 37 10.65 -5.67 15.28
CA ASP A 37 9.29 -6.12 15.62
C ASP A 37 9.16 -7.65 15.44
N ASP A 38 8.54 -8.33 16.41
CA ASP A 38 8.41 -9.79 16.39
C ASP A 38 7.51 -10.34 15.29
N SER A 39 6.65 -9.50 14.69
CA SER A 39 5.86 -9.91 13.53
C SER A 39 6.69 -9.99 12.25
N VAL A 40 7.91 -9.43 12.23
CA VAL A 40 8.81 -9.43 11.09
C VAL A 40 9.79 -10.61 11.21
N SER A 41 9.78 -11.49 10.21
CA SER A 41 10.77 -12.57 10.11
C SER A 41 12.22 -12.03 10.01
N SER A 42 13.19 -12.85 10.44
CA SER A 42 14.62 -12.49 10.40
C SER A 42 15.06 -12.00 9.02
N HIS A 43 14.66 -12.69 7.96
CA HIS A 43 14.84 -12.30 6.55
C HIS A 43 13.45 -12.30 5.91
N HIS A 44 12.76 -11.16 5.99
CA HIS A 44 11.33 -11.10 5.65
C HIS A 44 11.10 -10.96 4.15
N GLY A 45 11.84 -10.05 3.53
CA GLY A 45 11.67 -9.71 2.13
C GLY A 45 12.90 -9.05 1.55
N GLU A 46 12.90 -8.92 0.23
CA GLU A 46 13.88 -8.13 -0.51
C GLU A 46 13.16 -7.08 -1.35
N ILE A 47 13.80 -5.94 -1.52
CA ILE A 47 13.42 -4.93 -2.50
C ILE A 47 14.52 -4.83 -3.55
N ALA A 48 14.15 -4.91 -4.83
CA ALA A 48 15.09 -4.86 -5.93
C ALA A 48 14.61 -3.92 -7.04
N PHE A 49 15.56 -3.25 -7.70
CA PHE A 49 15.31 -2.42 -8.86
C PHE A 49 15.69 -3.20 -10.13
N ASP A 50 14.73 -3.35 -11.05
CA ASP A 50 14.94 -4.08 -12.31
C ASP A 50 15.36 -3.19 -13.49
N GLY A 51 15.60 -1.90 -13.24
CA GLY A 51 15.88 -0.88 -14.26
C GLY A 51 14.66 -0.05 -14.67
N ALA A 52 13.44 -0.49 -14.33
CA ALA A 52 12.20 0.23 -14.61
C ALA A 52 11.38 0.50 -13.34
N SER A 53 11.36 -0.44 -12.40
CA SER A 53 10.54 -0.36 -11.20
C SER A 53 11.21 -1.02 -10.00
N TRP A 54 10.80 -0.58 -8.81
CA TRP A 54 11.15 -1.24 -7.56
C TRP A 54 10.15 -2.37 -7.31
N THR A 55 10.64 -3.58 -7.07
CA THR A 55 9.83 -4.76 -6.75
C THR A 55 10.15 -5.24 -5.35
N LEU A 56 9.11 -5.40 -4.53
CA LEU A 56 9.18 -6.03 -3.21
C LEU A 56 8.80 -7.50 -3.33
N THR A 57 9.62 -8.39 -2.77
CA THR A 57 9.40 -9.84 -2.77
C THR A 57 9.49 -10.39 -1.35
N ASP A 58 8.49 -11.18 -0.95
CA ASP A 58 8.45 -11.89 0.33
C ASP A 58 9.30 -13.17 0.24
N LEU A 59 10.19 -13.39 1.22
CA LEU A 59 11.12 -14.53 1.22
C LEU A 59 10.57 -15.74 2.01
N GLY A 60 9.24 -15.89 2.04
CA GLY A 60 8.58 -16.93 2.83
C GLY A 60 8.43 -16.54 4.30
N SER A 61 8.12 -15.27 4.56
CA SER A 61 7.97 -14.75 5.91
C SER A 61 6.78 -15.41 6.63
N THR A 62 6.83 -15.47 7.96
CA THR A 62 5.78 -16.14 8.75
C THR A 62 4.44 -15.41 8.61
N ASN A 63 4.43 -14.10 8.84
CA ASN A 63 3.21 -13.29 8.83
C ASN A 63 2.86 -12.70 7.46
N GLY A 64 3.79 -12.77 6.50
CA GLY A 64 3.61 -12.31 5.14
C GLY A 64 3.81 -10.82 4.94
N THR A 65 4.13 -10.48 3.70
CA THR A 65 4.01 -9.14 3.15
C THR A 65 2.58 -8.88 2.66
N LYS A 66 2.00 -7.71 2.97
CA LYS A 66 0.62 -7.37 2.57
C LYS A 66 0.53 -6.01 1.89
N VAL A 67 -0.34 -5.88 0.89
CA VAL A 67 -0.70 -4.62 0.23
C VAL A 67 -2.22 -4.51 0.23
N GLY A 68 -2.76 -3.40 0.74
CA GLY A 68 -4.22 -3.22 0.88
C GLY A 68 -4.90 -4.31 1.74
N GLY A 69 -4.16 -4.93 2.68
CA GLY A 69 -4.64 -6.02 3.53
C GLY A 69 -4.57 -7.42 2.93
N ALA A 70 -4.24 -7.56 1.64
CA ALA A 70 -4.05 -8.85 0.98
C ALA A 70 -2.58 -9.27 1.01
N ARG A 71 -2.30 -10.56 1.29
CA ARG A 71 -0.93 -11.11 1.24
C ARG A 71 -0.45 -11.19 -0.20
N VAL A 72 0.81 -10.81 -0.43
CA VAL A 72 1.47 -10.84 -1.74
C VAL A 72 2.81 -11.55 -1.64
N GLU A 73 3.20 -12.26 -2.69
CA GLU A 73 4.54 -12.86 -2.80
C GLU A 73 5.53 -11.89 -3.46
N SER A 74 5.08 -11.16 -4.47
CA SER A 74 5.87 -10.15 -5.16
C SER A 74 4.97 -9.02 -5.67
N VAL A 75 5.43 -7.78 -5.57
CA VAL A 75 4.68 -6.59 -5.98
C VAL A 75 5.59 -5.47 -6.45
N ALA A 76 5.26 -4.87 -7.59
CA ALA A 76 5.88 -3.63 -8.04
C ALA A 76 5.38 -2.45 -7.20
N LEU A 77 6.30 -1.63 -6.69
CA LEU A 77 6.02 -0.49 -5.84
C LEU A 77 5.96 0.79 -6.68
N ALA A 78 4.79 1.42 -6.68
CA ALA A 78 4.62 2.78 -7.16
C ALA A 78 4.91 3.78 -6.03
N PRO A 79 5.39 5.01 -6.32
CA PRO A 79 5.54 6.06 -5.33
C PRO A 79 4.25 6.26 -4.50
N GLY A 80 4.39 6.30 -3.18
CA GLY A 80 3.26 6.37 -2.23
C GLY A 80 2.61 5.02 -1.91
N ALA A 81 3.11 3.90 -2.45
CA ALA A 81 2.59 2.58 -2.13
C ALA A 81 2.71 2.29 -0.63
N VAL A 82 1.60 1.86 -0.05
CA VAL A 82 1.51 1.44 1.35
C VAL A 82 1.46 -0.08 1.40
N PHE A 83 2.35 -0.66 2.19
CA PHE A 83 2.45 -2.11 2.39
C PHE A 83 2.75 -2.42 3.85
N GLN A 84 2.70 -3.69 4.20
CA GLN A 84 3.00 -4.18 5.54
C GLN A 84 3.98 -5.34 5.48
N LEU A 85 4.94 -5.33 6.39
CA LEU A 85 5.80 -6.47 6.68
C LEU A 85 5.34 -7.01 8.05
N GLY A 86 4.66 -8.16 8.06
CA GLY A 86 3.97 -8.64 9.25
C GLY A 86 2.87 -7.67 9.70
N ASN A 87 3.10 -6.97 10.81
CA ASN A 87 2.23 -5.94 11.37
C ASN A 87 2.83 -4.52 11.29
N VAL A 88 4.01 -4.37 10.69
CA VAL A 88 4.69 -3.08 10.54
C VAL A 88 4.20 -2.40 9.28
N ASN A 89 3.75 -1.14 9.41
CA ASN A 89 3.30 -0.35 8.27
C ASN A 89 4.50 0.29 7.58
N CYS A 90 4.55 0.17 6.25
CA CYS A 90 5.61 0.72 5.42
C CYS A 90 5.02 1.56 4.29
N VAL A 91 5.75 2.60 3.90
CA VAL A 91 5.44 3.46 2.76
C VAL A 91 6.67 3.55 1.88
N PHE A 92 6.49 3.23 0.59
CA PHE A 92 7.50 3.48 -0.42
C PHE A 92 7.38 4.93 -0.90
N VAL A 93 8.40 5.73 -0.63
CA VAL A 93 8.53 7.08 -1.15
C VAL A 93 9.42 7.00 -2.39
N GLY A 94 8.85 7.37 -3.54
CA GLY A 94 9.58 7.35 -4.81
C GLY A 94 10.68 8.41 -4.90
N ASP A 95 11.30 8.48 -6.07
CA ASP A 95 12.27 9.49 -6.46
C ASP A 95 11.65 10.88 -6.73
N GLY A 96 10.32 10.95 -6.76
CA GLY A 96 9.56 12.20 -6.75
C GLY A 96 9.85 13.02 -5.50
N GLU A 97 10.58 14.11 -5.70
CA GLU A 97 10.64 15.29 -4.85
C GLU A 97 9.28 15.61 -4.18
N ASP A 98 9.32 16.17 -2.97
CA ASP A 98 8.17 16.70 -2.19
C ASP A 98 7.34 17.79 -2.94
N GLU A 99 7.36 17.83 -4.26
CA GLU A 99 6.52 18.66 -5.10
C GLU A 99 5.16 17.99 -5.27
N ALA A 100 4.23 18.37 -4.39
CA ALA A 100 2.86 18.53 -4.83
C ALA A 100 2.88 19.19 -6.21
N VAL A 101 2.45 18.47 -7.24
CA VAL A 101 2.08 19.03 -8.54
C VAL A 101 0.89 19.96 -8.30
N TYR A 102 1.17 21.15 -7.77
CA TYR A 102 0.38 22.33 -8.02
C TYR A 102 0.97 22.99 -9.26
N SER A 103 0.77 22.34 -10.41
CA SER A 103 0.69 23.06 -11.67
C SER A 103 -0.57 23.94 -11.61
N ALA A 104 -0.50 25.05 -10.88
CA ALA A 104 -1.27 26.20 -11.32
C ALA A 104 -0.83 26.44 -12.76
N PRO A 105 -1.75 26.52 -13.73
CA PRO A 105 -1.36 26.95 -15.07
C PRO A 105 -0.69 28.31 -14.90
N THR A 106 0.56 28.41 -15.34
CA THR A 106 1.19 29.70 -15.63
C THR A 106 0.32 30.34 -16.71
N MET A 107 -0.70 31.10 -16.28
CA MET A 107 -1.33 32.07 -17.16
C MET A 107 -0.25 33.11 -17.43
N THR A 108 0.40 33.00 -18.57
CA THR A 108 1.07 34.12 -19.20
C THR A 108 0.01 35.20 -19.37
N VAL A 109 -0.03 36.17 -18.45
CA VAL A 109 -0.84 37.37 -18.59
C VAL A 109 -0.18 38.22 -19.68
N SER A 110 -0.56 37.95 -20.92
CA SER A 110 -0.51 38.95 -21.97
C SER A 110 -1.58 39.98 -21.64
N THR A 111 -1.17 41.19 -21.31
CA THR A 111 -2.03 42.35 -21.10
C THR A 111 -2.62 42.79 -22.43
N PRO A 112 -3.96 42.78 -22.61
CA PRO A 112 -4.62 43.85 -23.32
C PRO A 112 -5.09 44.88 -22.27
N SER A 113 -4.40 46.01 -22.27
CA SER A 113 -4.93 47.29 -21.79
C SER A 113 -6.32 47.51 -22.40
N SER A 114 -7.36 47.62 -21.57
CA SER A 114 -8.47 48.59 -21.72
C SER A 114 -9.61 48.28 -20.73
N GLY A 115 -9.91 49.25 -19.85
CA GLY A 115 -11.28 49.44 -19.32
C GLY A 115 -11.65 48.76 -18.00
N TYR A 116 -11.07 49.16 -16.87
CA TYR A 116 -11.68 48.90 -15.55
C TYR A 116 -12.75 49.97 -15.25
N GLY A 117 -14.00 49.67 -15.62
CA GLY A 117 -15.18 50.39 -15.15
C GLY A 117 -15.53 49.96 -13.73
N SER A 118 -15.53 50.90 -12.79
CA SER A 118 -15.96 50.69 -11.41
C SER A 118 -17.48 50.51 -11.35
N HIS A 119 -17.95 49.28 -11.16
CA HIS A 119 -19.30 49.03 -10.64
C HIS A 119 -19.22 48.82 -9.12
N PRO A 120 -19.86 49.66 -8.30
CA PRO A 120 -19.93 49.42 -6.86
C PRO A 120 -20.73 48.13 -6.60
N TYR A 121 -20.18 47.30 -5.72
CA TYR A 121 -20.81 46.06 -5.29
C TYR A 121 -22.18 46.36 -4.65
N ASP A 122 -23.26 45.76 -5.18
CA ASP A 122 -24.57 45.82 -4.54
C ASP A 122 -24.68 44.70 -3.49
N ARG A 123 -24.69 45.10 -2.21
CA ARG A 123 -24.72 44.20 -1.05
C ARG A 123 -26.09 43.54 -0.82
N SER A 124 -27.12 43.89 -1.59
CA SER A 124 -28.49 43.42 -1.37
C SER A 124 -28.83 42.01 -1.93
N LEU A 125 -27.94 41.39 -2.71
CA LEU A 125 -28.22 40.11 -3.40
C LEU A 125 -27.85 38.81 -2.64
N ARG A 126 -27.48 38.86 -1.35
CA ARG A 126 -27.22 37.62 -0.59
C ARG A 126 -28.51 36.99 -0.05
N ARG A 127 -29.20 36.21 -0.91
CA ARG A 127 -30.05 35.09 -0.46
C ARG A 127 -29.22 33.81 -0.40
N GLY A 128 -29.38 33.08 0.70
CA GLY A 128 -28.46 32.06 1.19
C GLY A 128 -28.21 30.86 0.29
N PHE A 129 -27.00 30.30 0.42
CA PHE A 129 -26.64 28.99 -0.08
C PHE A 129 -25.57 28.39 0.83
N GLY A 130 -26.00 27.63 1.83
CA GLY A 130 -25.15 26.72 2.59
C GLY A 130 -25.37 25.30 2.06
N PRO A 131 -24.32 24.54 1.71
CA PRO A 131 -24.49 23.16 1.27
C PRO A 131 -24.98 22.28 2.43
N LYS A 132 -26.05 21.52 2.16
CA LYS A 132 -26.62 20.50 3.06
C LYS A 132 -25.74 19.24 3.02
N VAL A 133 -25.21 18.83 4.17
CA VAL A 133 -24.53 17.55 4.35
C VAL A 133 -25.58 16.42 4.28
N LYS A 134 -25.42 15.47 3.35
CA LYS A 134 -26.18 14.21 3.30
C LYS A 134 -25.27 13.07 3.77
N GLU A 135 -25.58 12.55 4.95
CA GLU A 135 -24.98 11.34 5.51
C GLU A 135 -25.63 10.12 4.83
N LYS A 136 -24.82 9.27 4.17
CA LYS A 136 -25.32 8.03 3.54
C LYS A 136 -24.80 6.81 4.31
N SER A 137 -25.68 6.31 5.17
CA SER A 137 -25.64 4.95 5.72
C SER A 137 -25.65 3.91 4.60
N SER A 138 -24.79 2.90 4.72
CA SER A 138 -24.89 1.65 3.98
C SER A 138 -24.30 0.53 4.83
N GLY A 139 -25.11 0.01 5.74
CA GLY A 139 -24.92 -1.34 6.28
C GLY A 139 -25.46 -2.39 5.32
N GLY A 140 -24.89 -3.59 5.39
CA GLY A 140 -25.51 -4.81 4.89
C GLY A 140 -24.64 -5.59 3.90
N GLY A 141 -24.03 -6.68 4.36
CA GLY A 141 -23.36 -7.65 3.48
C GLY A 141 -22.43 -8.63 4.17
N LEU A 142 -22.83 -9.19 5.31
CA LEU A 142 -22.12 -10.25 6.03
C LEU A 142 -22.77 -11.61 5.66
N LEU A 143 -21.93 -12.61 5.37
CA LEU A 143 -22.19 -14.06 5.29
C LEU A 143 -22.70 -14.66 3.96
N ILE A 144 -21.77 -14.86 3.00
CA ILE A 144 -21.77 -16.08 2.19
C ILE A 144 -20.72 -17.02 2.81
N LEU A 145 -21.11 -17.67 3.91
CA LEU A 145 -20.48 -18.89 4.40
C LEU A 145 -21.20 -20.05 3.72
N LEU A 146 -20.47 -20.84 2.93
CA LEU A 146 -20.58 -22.30 2.75
C LEU A 146 -19.90 -22.69 1.43
N GLY A 147 -18.60 -22.98 1.50
CA GLY A 147 -17.82 -23.41 0.33
C GLY A 147 -16.49 -24.09 0.65
N VAL A 148 -16.33 -24.71 1.83
CA VAL A 148 -15.10 -25.46 2.19
C VAL A 148 -15.41 -26.78 2.92
N LEU A 149 -16.42 -27.54 2.45
CA LEU A 149 -16.68 -28.89 3.00
C LEU A 149 -16.89 -29.94 1.91
N GLY A 150 -16.01 -29.96 0.90
CA GLY A 150 -16.19 -30.82 -0.28
C GLY A 150 -14.93 -31.36 -0.95
N LEU A 151 -13.78 -31.45 -0.26
CA LEU A 151 -12.55 -32.04 -0.85
C LEU A 151 -11.69 -32.80 0.17
N ALA A 152 -12.30 -33.35 1.23
CA ALA A 152 -11.62 -34.23 2.21
C ALA A 152 -12.15 -35.68 2.20
N ALA A 153 -12.92 -36.09 1.18
CA ALA A 153 -13.52 -37.43 1.13
C ALA A 153 -13.18 -38.26 -0.13
N CYS A 154 -12.40 -37.73 -1.09
CA CYS A 154 -12.04 -38.48 -2.30
C CYS A 154 -10.66 -39.17 -2.21
N GLY A 155 -9.76 -38.69 -1.35
CA GLY A 155 -8.41 -39.26 -1.21
C GLY A 155 -8.32 -40.54 -0.39
N THR A 156 -9.27 -40.81 0.51
CA THR A 156 -9.19 -41.95 1.44
C THR A 156 -9.61 -43.28 0.79
N ALA A 157 -10.48 -43.26 -0.22
CA ALA A 157 -10.90 -44.48 -0.92
C ALA A 157 -9.77 -45.10 -1.78
N ALA A 158 -8.95 -44.26 -2.44
CA ALA A 158 -7.82 -44.73 -3.23
C ALA A 158 -6.69 -45.33 -2.37
N TYR A 159 -6.46 -44.78 -1.18
CA TYR A 159 -5.45 -45.29 -0.25
C TYR A 159 -5.81 -46.67 0.30
N PHE A 160 -7.10 -46.93 0.58
CA PHE A 160 -7.53 -48.21 1.14
C PHE A 160 -7.57 -49.33 0.08
N ALA A 161 -7.84 -49.00 -1.19
CA ALA A 161 -7.81 -49.98 -2.28
C ALA A 161 -6.40 -50.50 -2.60
N MET A 162 -5.35 -49.73 -2.29
CA MET A 162 -3.95 -50.13 -2.50
C MET A 162 -3.40 -51.06 -1.41
N GLN A 163 -4.02 -51.17 -0.23
CA GLN A 163 -3.54 -52.05 0.84
C GLN A 163 -4.10 -53.49 0.82
N MET A 164 -5.13 -53.79 0.04
CA MET A 164 -5.74 -55.13 0.00
C MET A 164 -5.33 -56.00 -1.20
N GLY A 165 -4.38 -55.54 -2.03
CA GLY A 165 -3.95 -56.23 -3.25
C GLY A 165 -2.73 -57.15 -3.13
N ALA A 166 -2.19 -57.36 -1.92
CA ALA A 166 -1.00 -58.19 -1.72
C ALA A 166 -1.24 -59.23 -0.63
N SER A 167 -1.89 -60.34 -0.99
CA SER A 167 -1.74 -61.67 -0.36
C SER A 167 -2.31 -62.72 -1.30
#